data_AF-B1IIA6-F1
#
_entry.id   AF-B1IIA6-F1
#
_cell.length_a   1.000
_cell.length_b   1.000
_cell.length_c   1.000
_cell.angle_alpha   90.00
_cell.angle_beta   90.00
_cell.angle_gamma   90.00
#
_symmetry.space_group_name_H-M   'P 1'
#
loop_
_entity.id
_entity.type
_entity.pdbx_description
1 polymer ?
#
loop_
_entity_poly.entity_id
_entity_poly.type
_entity_poly.pdbx_seq_one_letter_code
_entity_poly.pdbx_strand_id
1 'polypeptide(L)' 'MKNKPDDRRDNVDKIQYNITKTIQNCEFADEIIAKTDDEKTKKTLIEKNERRREALDGMREEIKDEARDKKNGYM' A
#
# COMPACT_ATOMS: atom_id res chain seq x y z
N MET A 1 -21.33 -11.50 21.60
CA MET A 1 -20.69 -10.59 20.62
C MET A 1 -20.89 -11.20 19.24
N LYS A 2 -21.77 -10.63 18.40
CA LYS A 2 -21.90 -11.07 17.01
C LYS A 2 -20.62 -10.62 16.32
N ASN A 3 -19.71 -11.57 16.05
CA ASN A 3 -18.60 -11.33 15.14
C ASN A 3 -19.25 -10.80 13.87
N LYS A 4 -18.99 -9.53 13.52
CA LYS A 4 -19.44 -9.01 12.23
C LYS A 4 -18.94 -10.02 11.19
N PRO A 5 -19.78 -10.45 10.23
CA PRO A 5 -19.26 -11.19 9.10
C PRO A 5 -18.11 -10.33 8.57
N ASP A 6 -16.92 -10.92 8.53
CA ASP A 6 -15.73 -10.27 8.01
C ASP A 6 -16.08 -9.92 6.57
N ASP A 7 -16.55 -8.69 6.38
CA ASP A 7 -17.10 -8.25 5.12
C ASP A 7 -15.86 -8.08 4.27
N ARG A 8 -15.50 -9.10 3.49
CA ARG A 8 -14.24 -9.12 2.72
C ARG A 8 -14.09 -7.88 1.81
N ARG A 9 -15.20 -7.18 1.54
CA ARG A 9 -15.24 -5.84 0.97
C ARG A 9 -14.43 -4.82 1.78
N ASP A 10 -14.60 -4.81 3.11
CA ASP A 10 -13.84 -3.96 4.02
C ASP A 10 -12.33 -4.26 3.95
N ASN A 11 -11.93 -5.51 3.72
CA ASN A 11 -10.51 -5.88 3.61
C ASN A 11 -9.89 -5.33 2.34
N VAL A 12 -10.53 -5.52 1.18
CA VAL A 12 -10.09 -4.93 -0.08
C VAL A 12 -10.04 -3.40 0.00
N ASP A 13 -11.07 -2.77 0.57
CA ASP A 13 -11.12 -1.31 0.72
C ASP A 13 -10.02 -0.78 1.65
N LYS A 14 -9.70 -1.48 2.74
CA LYS A 14 -8.57 -1.15 3.63
C LYS A 14 -7.22 -1.29 2.93
N ILE A 15 -7.01 -2.36 2.16
CA ILE A 15 -5.75 -2.56 1.44
C ILE A 15 -5.61 -1.48 0.36
N GLN A 16 -6.68 -1.18 -0.39
CA GLN A 16 -6.68 -0.07 -1.36
C GLN A 16 -6.37 1.27 -0.71
N TYR A 17 -6.99 1.57 0.44
CA TYR A 17 -6.68 2.78 1.21
C TYR A 17 -5.18 2.86 1.58
N ASN A 18 -4.62 1.76 2.10
CA ASN A 18 -3.21 1.70 2.46
C ASN A 18 -2.29 1.87 1.24
N ILE A 19 -2.65 1.30 0.09
CA ILE A 19 -1.96 1.51 -1.19
C ILE A 19 -1.96 3.00 -1.55
N THR A 20 -3.13 3.65 -1.56
CA THR A 20 -3.23 5.08 -1.89
C THR A 20 -2.41 5.94 -0.94
N LYS A 21 -2.47 5.68 0.38
CA LYS A 21 -1.66 6.41 1.36
C LYS A 21 -0.15 6.18 1.15
N THR A 22 0.25 4.97 0.80
CA THR A 22 1.66 4.64 0.57
C THR A 22 2.19 5.31 -0.70
N ILE A 23 1.40 5.35 -1.77
CA ILE A 23 1.73 6.09 -3.00
C ILE A 23 1.89 7.59 -2.71
N GLN A 24 0.93 8.20 -2.00
CA GLN A 24 1.04 9.60 -1.57
C GLN A 24 2.33 9.85 -0.78
N ASN A 25 2.68 8.95 0.15
CA ASN A 25 3.91 9.06 0.93
C ASN A 25 5.19 8.94 0.06
N CYS A 26 5.14 8.17 -1.03
CA CYS A 26 6.23 8.12 -2.00
C CYS A 26 6.36 9.44 -2.76
N GLU A 27 5.25 9.98 -3.26
CA GLU A 27 5.21 11.26 -3.99
C GLU A 27 5.70 12.42 -3.13
N PHE A 28 5.26 12.50 -1.86
CA PHE A 28 5.75 13.51 -0.92
C PHE A 28 7.26 13.35 -0.64
N ALA A 29 7.75 12.12 -0.55
CA ALA A 29 9.18 11.89 -0.39
C ALA A 29 9.97 12.32 -1.63
N ASP A 30 9.46 12.05 -2.84
CA ASP A 30 10.08 12.47 -4.10
C ASP A 30 10.07 14.01 -4.24
N GLU A 31 9.00 14.67 -3.82
CA GLU A 31 8.93 16.14 -3.75
C GLU A 31 10.00 16.73 -2.82
N ILE A 32 10.19 16.12 -1.65
CA ILE A 32 11.24 16.55 -0.71
C ILE A 32 12.63 16.29 -1.30
N ILE A 33 12.85 15.13 -1.95
CA ILE A 33 14.11 14.80 -2.63
C ILE A 33 14.47 15.85 -3.69
N ALA A 34 13.48 16.31 -4.46
CA ALA A 34 13.68 17.30 -5.52
C ALA A 34 13.96 18.72 -4.98
N LYS A 35 13.53 19.02 -3.74
CA LYS A 35 13.64 20.35 -3.12
C LYS A 35 14.81 20.48 -2.15
N THR A 36 15.32 19.37 -1.62
CA THR A 36 16.41 19.37 -0.65
C THR A 36 17.76 19.24 -1.35
N ASP A 37 18.79 19.92 -0.84
CA ASP A 37 20.18 19.71 -1.25
C ASP A 37 20.92 18.76 -0.31
N ASP A 38 20.28 18.33 0.79
CA ASP A 38 20.90 17.42 1.76
C ASP A 38 20.93 15.98 1.24
N GLU A 39 22.10 15.54 0.79
CA GLU A 39 22.34 14.20 0.25
C GLU A 39 21.97 13.08 1.24
N LYS A 40 22.14 13.30 2.55
CA LYS A 40 21.75 12.32 3.58
C LYS A 40 20.23 12.14 3.63
N THR A 41 19.47 13.24 3.58
CA THR A 41 18.01 13.23 3.51
C THR A 41 17.55 12.56 2.22
N LYS A 42 18.15 12.90 1.06
CA LYS A 42 17.81 12.26 -0.22
C LYS A 42 17.97 10.74 -0.14
N LYS A 43 19.15 10.26 0.27
CA LYS A 43 19.43 8.84 0.41
C LYS A 43 18.42 8.14 1.33
N THR A 44 18.14 8.75 2.48
CA THR A 44 17.17 8.21 3.46
C THR A 44 15.76 8.09 2.87
N LEU A 45 15.33 9.08 2.09
CA LEU A 45 14.01 9.08 1.45
C LEU A 45 13.93 8.08 0.31
N ILE A 46 15.00 7.94 -0.49
CA ILE A 46 15.11 6.94 -1.55
C ILE A 46 14.98 5.52 -0.97
N GLU A 47 15.75 5.20 0.07
CA GLU A 47 15.68 3.89 0.76
C GLU A 47 14.30 3.63 1.37
N LYS A 48 13.64 4.67 1.91
CA LYS A 48 12.26 4.58 2.39
C LYS A 48 11.27 4.30 1.25
N ASN A 49 11.44 4.96 0.10
CA ASN A 49 10.60 4.75 -1.08
C ASN A 49 10.81 3.35 -1.68
N GLU A 50 12.03 2.80 -1.64
CA GLU A 50 12.30 1.40 -2.01
C GLU A 50 11.47 0.43 -1.17
N ARG A 51 11.54 0.53 0.16
CA ARG A 51 10.74 -0.31 1.06
C ARG A 51 9.23 -0.12 0.88
N ARG A 52 8.78 1.10 0.54
CA ARG A 52 7.37 1.36 0.23
C ARG A 52 6.94 0.70 -1.08
N ARG A 53 7.80 0.67 -2.10
CA ARG A 53 7.52 -0.04 -3.37
C ARG A 53 7.38 -1.54 -3.14
N GLU A 54 8.27 -2.13 -2.35
CA GLU A 54 8.16 -3.55 -1.95
C GLU A 54 6.84 -3.82 -1.21
N ALA A 55 6.46 -2.94 -0.26
CA ALA A 55 5.20 -3.06 0.45
C ALA A 55 3.99 -2.91 -0.49
N LEU A 56 4.04 -2.00 -1.47
CA LEU A 56 2.98 -1.82 -2.47
C LEU A 56 2.80 -3.05 -3.34
N ASP A 57 3.89 -3.71 -3.74
CA ASP A 57 3.83 -4.95 -4.53
C ASP A 57 3.17 -6.07 -3.71
N GLY A 58 3.53 -6.22 -2.43
CA GLY A 58 2.85 -7.15 -1.52
C GLY A 58 1.35 -6.88 -1.39
N MET A 59 0.96 -5.62 -1.13
CA MET A 59 -0.46 -5.23 -1.02
C MET A 59 -1.24 -5.47 -2.33
N ARG A 60 -0.60 -5.32 -3.50
CA ARG A 60 -1.22 -5.57 -4.80
C ARG A 60 -1.48 -7.05 -5.03
N GLU A 61 -0.56 -7.92 -4.61
CA GLU A 61 -0.77 -9.37 -4.67
C GLU A 61 -1.90 -9.79 -3.70
N GLU A 62 -1.95 -9.23 -2.49
CA GLU A 62 -3.04 -9.49 -1.53
C GLU A 62 -4.43 -9.13 -2.12
N ILE A 63 -4.56 -8.00 -2.82
CA ILE A 63 -5.82 -7.63 -3.50
C ILE A 63 -6.19 -8.65 -4.58
N LYS A 64 -5.21 -9.17 -5.33
CA LYS A 64 -5.48 -10.16 -6.39
C LYS A 64 -5.96 -11.48 -5.81
N ASP A 65 -5.37 -11.92 -4.71
CA ASP A 65 -5.77 -13.14 -4.01
C ASP A 65 -7.18 -13.00 -3.43
N GLU A 66 -7.48 -11.88 -2.77
CA GLU A 66 -8.85 -11.58 -2.27
C GLU A 66 -9.88 -11.50 -3.42
N ALA A 67 -9.51 -10.90 -4.56
CA ALA A 67 -10.38 -10.84 -5.73
C ALA A 67 -10.65 -12.24 -6.34
N ARG A 68 -9.65 -13.13 -6.30
CA ARG A 68 -9.78 -14.53 -6.74
C ARG A 68 -10.68 -15.32 -5.78
N ASP A 69 -10.50 -15.16 -4.49
CA ASP A 69 -11.31 -15.82 -3.46
C ASP A 69 -12.77 -15.38 -3.54
N LYS A 70 -13.04 -14.11 -3.86
CA LYS A 70 -14.41 -13.64 -4.14
C LYS A 70 -15.04 -14.36 -5.34
N LYS A 71 -14.26 -14.71 -6.37
CA LYS A 71 -14.77 -15.41 -7.57
C LYS A 71 -15.03 -16.90 -7.32
N ASN A 72 -14.24 -17.54 -6.46
CA ASN A 72 -14.34 -18.98 -6.19
C ASN A 72 -15.21 -19.33 -4.96
N GLY A 73 -15.49 -18.36 -4.08
CA GLY A 73 -16.14 -18.57 -2.78
C GLY A 73 -17.64 -18.30 -2.69
N TYR A 74 -18.33 -18.06 -3.81
CA TYR A 74 -19.80 -18.07 -3.87
C TYR A 74 -20.28 -19.15 -4.85
N MET A 75 -20.16 -20.41 -4.43
CA MET A 75 -21.20 -21.41 -4.69
C MET A 75 -22.11 -21.47 -3.46
#